data_AF-A0AAD5IT03-F1
#
_entry.id   AF-A0AAD5IT03-F1
#
_cell.length_a   1.000
_cell.length_b   1.000
_cell.length_c   1.000
_cell.angle_alpha   90.00
_cell.angle_beta   90.00
_cell.angle_gamma   90.00
#
_symmetry.space_group_name_H-M   'P 1'
#
loop_
_entity.id
_entity.type
_entity.pdbx_description
1 polymer ?
#
loop_
_entity_poly.entity_id
_entity_poly.type
_entity_poly.pdbx_seq_one_letter_code
_entity_poly.pdbx_strand_id
1 'polypeptide(L)'
;MKHVVKILTLVVAVSAFWVALLQTSVIPPSHTWLLPIYFIVSLGCYGLLMVGVGVMCFPICPEEALLLQQDIKEAKEYLKGRGIDVGSDF
;
A
#
# COMPACT_ATOMS: atom_id res chain seq x y z
N MET A 1 0.37 -21.17 -14.31
CA MET A 1 1.85 -21.05 -14.25
C MET A 1 2.44 -20.09 -15.28
N LYS A 2 2.04 -20.13 -16.57
CA LYS A 2 2.60 -19.26 -17.63
C LYS A 2 2.49 -17.74 -17.36
N HIS A 3 1.39 -17.29 -16.74
CA HIS A 3 1.21 -15.87 -16.38
C HIS A 3 2.16 -15.41 -15.27
N VAL A 4 2.41 -16.26 -14.27
CA VAL A 4 3.31 -15.94 -13.16
C VAL A 4 4.75 -15.79 -13.66
N VAL A 5 5.19 -16.68 -14.55
CA VAL A 5 6.52 -16.61 -15.17
C VAL A 5 6.66 -15.34 -16.03
N LYS A 6 5.59 -14.95 -16.75
CA LYS A 6 5.58 -13.75 -17.60
C LYS A 6 5.64 -12.44 -16.79
N ILE A 7 4.96 -12.42 -15.63
CA ILE A 7 5.03 -11.29 -14.70
C ILE A 7 6.42 -11.23 -14.07
N LEU A 8 6.96 -12.37 -13.65
CA LEU A 8 8.29 -12.46 -13.06
C LEU A 8 9.37 -11.99 -14.04
N THR A 9 9.32 -12.41 -15.30
CA THR A 9 10.30 -11.97 -16.30
C THR A 9 10.17 -10.48 -16.63
N LEU A 10 8.96 -9.93 -16.65
CA LEU A 10 8.76 -8.49 -16.81
C LEU A 10 9.36 -7.70 -15.63
N VAL A 11 9.12 -8.16 -14.39
CA VAL A 11 9.67 -7.52 -13.19
C VAL A 11 11.20 -7.58 -13.19
N VAL A 12 11.77 -8.72 -13.57
CA VAL A 12 13.24 -8.88 -13.70
C VAL A 12 13.80 -7.98 -14.80
N ALA A 13 13.12 -7.86 -15.94
CA ALA A 13 13.58 -7.00 -17.03
C ALA A 13 13.52 -5.51 -16.66
N VAL A 14 12.44 -5.07 -16.01
CA VAL A 14 12.26 -3.68 -15.60
C VAL A 14 13.24 -3.31 -14.48
N SER A 15 13.46 -4.19 -13.52
CA SER A 15 14.46 -3.96 -12.45
C SER A 15 15.88 -3.94 -13.00
N ALA A 16 16.25 -4.86 -13.90
CA ALA A 16 17.55 -4.83 -14.57
C ALA A 16 17.76 -3.57 -15.41
N PHE A 17 16.73 -3.13 -16.14
CA PHE A 17 16.77 -1.90 -16.94
C PHE A 17 16.92 -0.65 -16.06
N TRP A 18 16.23 -0.61 -14.92
CA TRP A 18 16.34 0.49 -13.96
C TRP A 18 17.73 0.54 -13.30
N VAL A 19 18.28 -0.61 -12.93
CA VAL A 19 19.64 -0.72 -12.37
C VAL A 19 20.70 -0.32 -13.39
N ALA A 20 20.53 -0.69 -14.66
CA ALA A 20 21.43 -0.28 -15.74
C ALA A 20 21.39 1.25 -15.95
N LEU A 21 20.21 1.86 -16.00
CA LEU A 21 20.06 3.32 -16.10
C LEU A 21 20.68 4.09 -14.93
N LEU A 22 20.55 3.54 -13.71
CA LEU A 22 21.18 4.07 -12.50
C LEU A 22 22.72 4.00 -12.58
N GLN A 23 23.26 2.88 -13.07
CA GLN A 23 24.71 2.73 -13.27
C GLN A 23 25.26 3.75 -14.27
N THR A 24 24.53 4.03 -15.35
CA THR A 24 24.99 4.97 -16.40
C THR A 24 24.94 6.44 -15.96
N SER A 25 23.99 6.81 -15.08
CA SER A 25 23.74 8.23 -14.78
C SER A 25 24.46 8.78 -13.55
N VAL A 26 24.87 7.95 -12.58
CA VAL A 26 25.19 8.46 -11.23
C VAL A 26 26.52 7.98 -10.63
N ILE A 27 27.12 6.85 -11.06
CA ILE A 27 28.20 6.21 -10.27
C ILE A 27 29.54 6.13 -11.02
N PRO A 28 30.60 6.81 -10.54
CA PRO A 28 31.97 6.48 -10.96
C PRO A 28 32.33 5.06 -10.50
N PRO A 29 33.09 4.28 -11.30
CA PRO A 29 33.30 2.83 -11.10
C PRO A 29 33.96 2.45 -9.76
N SER A 30 34.52 3.42 -9.03
CA SER A 30 35.08 3.23 -7.69
C SER A 30 34.03 2.99 -6.59
N HIS A 31 32.77 3.40 -6.78
CA HIS A 31 31.72 3.31 -5.76
C HIS A 31 30.64 2.26 -6.08
N THR A 32 30.88 1.40 -7.08
CA THR A 32 29.97 0.33 -7.50
C THR A 32 29.65 -0.66 -6.37
N TRP A 33 30.50 -0.76 -5.34
CA TRP A 33 30.26 -1.58 -4.15
C TRP A 33 29.09 -1.08 -3.28
N LEU A 34 28.75 0.22 -3.33
CA LEU A 34 27.64 0.80 -2.56
C LEU A 34 26.28 0.65 -3.24
N LEU A 35 26.26 0.20 -4.50
CA LEU A 35 25.04 0.01 -5.29
C LEU A 35 23.94 -0.81 -4.57
N PRO A 36 24.22 -1.97 -3.93
CA PRO A 36 23.22 -2.69 -3.15
C PRO A 36 22.65 -1.89 -1.98
N ILE A 37 23.45 -1.04 -1.34
CA ILE A 37 22.98 -0.19 -0.22
C ILE A 37 22.02 0.88 -0.73
N TYR A 38 22.35 1.55 -1.85
CA TYR A 38 21.44 2.52 -2.48
C TYR A 38 20.12 1.88 -2.92
N PHE A 39 20.16 0.62 -3.36
CA PHE A 39 18.96 -0.12 -3.72
C PHE A 39 18.08 -0.39 -2.49
N ILE A 40 18.67 -0.84 -1.37
CA ILE A 40 17.94 -1.07 -0.12
C ILE A 40 17.32 0.24 0.40
N VAL A 41 18.07 1.34 0.37
CA VAL A 41 17.59 2.65 0.85
C VAL A 41 16.45 3.19 -0.02
N SER A 42 16.57 3.10 -1.35
CA SER A 42 15.50 3.55 -2.25
C SER A 42 14.24 2.68 -2.14
N LEU A 43 14.39 1.36 -1.98
CA LEU A 43 13.28 0.43 -1.78
C LEU A 43 12.61 0.65 -0.41
N GLY A 44 13.39 0.94 0.64
CA GLY A 44 12.88 1.36 1.94
C GLY A 44 12.10 2.67 1.88
N CYS A 45 12.61 3.67 1.15
CA CYS A 45 11.90 4.95 0.95
C CYS A 45 10.58 4.76 0.18
N TYR A 46 10.58 3.94 -0.87
CA TYR A 46 9.36 3.58 -1.59
C TYR A 46 8.33 2.88 -0.70
N GLY A 47 8.77 1.93 0.13
CA GLY A 47 7.90 1.24 1.09
C GLY A 47 7.27 2.21 2.10
N LEU A 48 8.07 3.12 2.68
CA LEU A 48 7.57 4.14 3.59
C LEU A 48 6.56 5.08 2.91
N LEU A 49 6.80 5.46 1.65
CA LEU A 49 5.89 6.30 0.89
C LEU A 49 4.58 5.56 0.60
N MET A 50 4.62 4.30 0.20
CA MET A 50 3.43 3.48 -0.02
C MET A 50 2.61 3.29 1.25
N VAL A 51 3.26 3.03 2.39
CA VAL A 51 2.58 2.96 3.70
C VAL A 51 2.01 4.32 4.09
N GLY A 52 2.77 5.39 3.91
CA GLY A 52 2.32 6.76 4.17
C GLY A 52 1.11 7.16 3.33
N VAL A 53 1.11 6.81 2.04
CA VAL A 53 -0.04 7.00 1.15
C VAL A 53 -1.19 6.11 1.57
N GLY A 54 -0.98 4.86 2.00
CA GLY A 54 -2.06 4.00 2.52
C GLY A 54 -2.68 4.50 3.83
N VAL A 55 -1.92 5.21 4.66
CA VAL A 55 -2.44 5.86 5.87
C VAL A 55 -3.12 7.19 5.54
N MET A 56 -2.56 8.00 4.63
CA MET A 56 -3.19 9.27 4.21
C MET A 56 -4.46 9.03 3.38
N CYS A 57 -4.38 8.12 2.42
CA CYS A 57 -5.52 7.49 1.75
C CYS A 57 -5.95 6.25 2.56
N PHE A 58 -6.24 6.45 3.85
CA PHE A 58 -7.18 5.54 4.51
C PHE A 58 -8.34 5.33 3.52
N PRO A 59 -8.76 4.10 3.21
CA PRO A 59 -9.81 3.84 2.24
C PRO A 59 -11.12 4.42 2.77
N ILE A 60 -11.30 5.72 2.60
CA ILE A 60 -12.56 6.41 2.75
C ILE A 60 -13.30 6.07 1.46
N CYS A 61 -13.66 4.81 1.28
CA CYS A 61 -14.68 4.42 0.31
C CYS A 61 -15.95 5.11 0.82
N PRO A 62 -16.38 6.24 0.23
CA PRO A 62 -17.50 7.01 0.78
C PRO A 62 -18.78 6.17 0.79
N GLU A 63 -18.87 5.21 -0.12
CA GLU A 63 -19.95 4.24 -0.24
C GLU A 63 -19.95 3.21 0.90
N GLU A 64 -18.79 2.63 1.24
CA GLU A 64 -18.68 1.62 2.30
C GLU A 64 -18.90 2.24 3.69
N ALA A 65 -18.46 3.49 3.89
CA ALA A 65 -18.76 4.23 5.13
C ALA A 65 -20.26 4.46 5.32
N LEU A 66 -21.01 4.72 4.24
CA LEU A 66 -22.46 4.93 4.29
C LEU A 66 -23.18 3.63 4.64
N LEU A 67 -22.82 2.52 3.97
CA LEU A 67 -23.37 1.19 4.28
C LEU A 67 -23.09 0.78 5.73
N LEU A 68 -21.86 1.00 6.22
CA LEU A 68 -21.51 0.71 7.62
C LEU A 68 -22.35 1.52 8.61
N GLN A 69 -22.62 2.79 8.33
CA GLN A 69 -23.49 3.63 9.18
C GLN A 69 -24.94 3.13 9.18
N GLN A 70 -25.43 2.63 8.04
CA GLN A 70 -26.75 2.03 7.94
C GLN A 70 -26.85 0.76 8.79
N ASP A 71 -25.86 -0.13 8.71
CA ASP A 71 -25.79 -1.36 9.51
C ASP A 71 -25.74 -1.05 11.02
N ILE A 72 -24.97 -0.04 11.42
CA ILE A 72 -24.91 0.41 12.83
C ILE A 72 -26.27 0.89 13.32
N LYS A 73 -27.00 1.65 12.49
CA LYS A 73 -28.33 2.15 12.84
C LYS A 73 -29.33 0.99 13.01
N GLU A 74 -29.32 0.04 12.09
CA GLU A 74 -30.19 -1.15 12.15
C GLU A 74 -29.88 -2.01 13.39
N ALA A 75 -28.60 -2.27 13.67
CA ALA A 75 -28.18 -3.01 14.85
C ALA A 75 -28.62 -2.32 16.15
N LYS A 76 -28.57 -0.98 16.20
CA LYS A 76 -29.01 -0.19 17.35
C LYS A 76 -30.53 -0.24 17.55
N GLU A 77 -31.31 -0.14 16.47
CA GLU A 77 -32.77 -0.30 16.53
C GLU A 77 -33.16 -1.70 17.02
N TYR A 78 -32.47 -2.73 16.53
CA TYR A 78 -32.67 -4.11 16.97
C TYR A 78 -32.41 -4.31 18.47
N LEU A 79 -31.30 -3.74 18.97
CA LEU A 79 -30.94 -3.82 20.39
C LEU A 79 -31.89 -3.01 21.27
N LYS A 80 -32.36 -1.86 20.80
CA LYS A 80 -33.39 -1.07 21.48
C LYS A 80 -34.71 -1.83 21.59
N GLY A 81 -35.09 -2.58 20.55
CA GLY A 81 -36.25 -3.49 20.58
C GLY A 81 -36.11 -4.62 21.61
N ARG A 82 -34.88 -4.97 22.00
CA ARG A 82 -34.57 -5.92 23.08
C ARG A 82 -34.36 -5.27 24.45
N GLY A 83 -34.55 -3.96 24.57
CA GLY A 83 -34.41 -3.21 25.83
C GLY A 83 -32.97 -2.85 26.22
N ILE A 84 -32.00 -2.99 25.31
CA ILE A 84 -30.59 -2.63 25.53
C ILE A 84 -30.33 -1.28 24.86
N ASP A 85 -30.10 -0.24 25.65
CA ASP A 85 -29.78 1.09 25.14
C ASP A 85 -28.26 1.23 24.92
N VAL A 86 -27.87 1.42 23.67
CA VAL A 86 -26.47 1.66 23.26
C VAL A 86 -26.41 3.14 22.90
N GLY A 87 -25.77 3.95 23.76
CA GLY A 87 -25.85 5.42 23.80
C GLY A 87 -25.86 6.15 22.44
N SER A 88 -26.51 7.32 22.43
CA SER A 88 -26.84 8.15 21.25
C SER A 88 -25.73 9.03 20.68
N ASP A 89 -24.53 9.02 21.23
CA ASP A 89 -23.48 9.99 20.87
C ASP A 89 -22.47 9.42 19.88
N PHE A 90 -22.78 9.53 18.58
CA PHE A 90 -21.82 9.70 17.48
C PHE A 90 -22.47 10.50 16.34
#